data_AF-A0A8D8RHU7-F1
#
_entry.id   AF-A0A8D8RHU7-F1
#
_cell.length_a   1.000
_cell.length_b   1.000
_cell.length_c   1.000
_cell.angle_alpha   90.00
_cell.angle_beta   90.00
_cell.angle_gamma   90.00
#
_symmetry.space_group_name_H-M   'P 1'
#
loop_
_entity.id
_entity.type
_entity.pdbx_description
1 polymer ?
#
loop_
_entity_poly.entity_id
_entity_poly.type
_entity_poly.pdbx_seq_one_letter_code
_entity_poly.pdbx_strand_id
1 'polypeptide(L)'
;RRGPLVNSEFYTGWLTHWQDPFVETVPTGDVINSLREMLDLGANINMYMFYGGTNFGFTSGANYNEKKGYEPSLTSYDYDSPLNEAGDPTDKYFAIRNLLGNYVELPQLPLPRETSKGDYGKVLLNPQDSIFELTSKISSVYSEHPMSFESLSQSTGFVLYDTIIPDIACESCLLDVPKLHDFAYVFLDEQLVAQLYRIAQTNSSLTVEPNQKLSIFVENMGRINQGEIHDFKGILSQVTLHGQVLTDWMIYK
;
A
#
# COMPACT_ATOMS: atom_id res chain seq x y z
N ARG A 1 27.96 -15.45 31.05
CA ARG A 1 27.10 -16.28 30.17
C ARG A 1 27.62 -16.08 28.75
N ARG A 2 27.88 -17.15 27.98
CA ARG A 2 28.16 -17.05 26.53
C ARG A 2 26.94 -17.66 25.82
N GLY A 3 26.45 -16.99 24.79
CA GLY A 3 25.37 -17.47 23.93
C GLY A 3 25.86 -17.59 22.48
N PRO A 4 25.14 -18.31 21.61
CA PRO A 4 25.49 -18.38 20.20
C PRO A 4 25.35 -16.99 19.54
N LEU A 5 26.15 -16.74 18.51
CA LEU A 5 25.91 -15.62 17.60
C LEU A 5 24.65 -15.93 16.78
N VAL A 6 23.75 -14.95 16.66
CA VAL A 6 22.49 -15.10 15.93
C VAL A 6 22.20 -13.82 15.15
N ASN A 7 21.96 -13.97 13.84
CA ASN A 7 21.30 -12.96 13.02
C ASN A 7 19.89 -13.44 12.68
N SER A 8 18.90 -12.86 13.35
CA SER A 8 17.50 -13.24 13.17
C SER A 8 16.88 -12.73 11.87
N GLU A 9 17.50 -11.74 11.22
CA GLU A 9 17.03 -11.17 9.96
C GLU A 9 18.22 -10.76 9.10
N PHE A 10 18.75 -11.72 8.35
CA PHE A 10 19.72 -11.44 7.31
C PHE A 10 18.99 -11.05 6.03
N TYR A 11 19.01 -9.74 5.73
CA TYR A 11 18.31 -9.18 4.59
C TYR A 11 18.92 -9.62 3.25
N THR A 12 18.21 -10.46 2.51
CA THR A 12 18.63 -10.97 1.18
C THR A 12 18.29 -10.02 0.03
N GLY A 13 17.43 -9.06 0.31
CA GLY A 13 16.97 -7.99 -0.55
C GLY A 13 16.25 -6.94 0.31
N TRP A 14 15.33 -6.17 -0.26
CA TRP A 14 14.64 -5.12 0.48
C TRP A 14 13.22 -4.86 -0.03
N LEU A 15 12.42 -4.19 0.80
CA LEU A 15 11.07 -3.77 0.46
C LEU A 15 11.09 -2.58 -0.52
N THR A 16 10.03 -2.45 -1.33
CA THR A 16 9.83 -1.34 -2.28
C THR A 16 8.45 -0.72 -2.03
N HIS A 17 8.32 0.58 -2.26
CA HIS A 17 7.05 1.30 -2.14
C HIS A 17 6.52 1.76 -3.49
N TRP A 18 5.22 2.07 -3.54
CA TRP A 18 4.69 2.80 -4.69
C TRP A 18 5.37 4.16 -4.81
N GLN A 19 5.62 4.58 -6.06
CA GLN A 19 6.34 5.79 -6.45
C GLN A 19 7.85 5.81 -6.17
N ASP A 20 8.43 4.75 -5.60
CA ASP A 20 9.88 4.59 -5.67
C ASP A 20 10.31 4.47 -7.14
N PRO A 21 11.43 5.08 -7.53
CA PRO A 21 11.83 5.17 -8.95
C PRO A 21 12.25 3.81 -9.53
N PHE A 22 12.65 2.88 -8.68
CA PHE A 22 13.09 1.53 -9.04
C PHE A 22 12.69 0.54 -7.95
N VAL A 23 12.58 -0.74 -8.32
CA VAL A 23 12.46 -1.83 -7.35
C VAL A 23 13.81 -1.99 -6.64
N GLU A 24 13.77 -2.07 -5.32
CA GLU A 24 14.95 -2.28 -4.49
C GLU A 24 15.53 -3.68 -4.71
N THR A 25 16.84 -3.75 -4.90
CA THR A 25 17.56 -5.02 -5.12
C THR A 25 18.87 -5.01 -4.35
N VAL A 26 19.31 -6.19 -3.91
CA VAL A 26 20.61 -6.39 -3.26
C VAL A 26 21.44 -7.35 -4.12
N PRO A 27 22.63 -6.95 -4.58
CA PRO A 27 23.48 -7.80 -5.41
C PRO A 27 23.77 -9.15 -4.74
N THR A 28 23.66 -10.23 -5.51
CA THR A 28 23.96 -11.58 -5.03
C THR A 28 25.35 -11.69 -4.41
N GLY A 29 26.35 -11.00 -4.95
CA GLY A 29 27.71 -11.00 -4.41
C GLY A 29 27.79 -10.49 -2.97
N ASP A 30 27.06 -9.42 -2.65
CA ASP A 30 27.04 -8.83 -1.31
C ASP A 30 26.37 -9.77 -0.31
N VAL A 31 25.25 -10.39 -0.71
CA VAL A 31 24.57 -11.41 0.10
C VAL A 31 25.51 -12.58 0.41
N ILE A 32 26.25 -13.08 -0.59
CA ILE A 32 27.16 -14.23 -0.41
C ILE A 32 28.35 -13.89 0.48
N ASN A 33 28.92 -12.68 0.33
CA ASN A 33 30.06 -12.25 1.15
C ASN A 33 29.66 -12.13 2.62
N SER A 34 28.57 -11.42 2.94
CA SER A 34 28.10 -11.29 4.32
C SER A 34 27.64 -12.61 4.92
N LEU A 35 26.98 -13.48 4.14
CA LEU A 35 26.59 -14.81 4.58
C LEU A 35 27.82 -15.66 4.96
N ARG A 36 28.87 -15.63 4.13
CA ARG A 36 30.13 -16.34 4.41
C ARG A 36 30.77 -15.88 5.72
N GLU A 37 30.89 -14.58 5.92
CA GLU A 37 31.47 -14.02 7.14
C GLU A 37 30.73 -14.51 8.40
N MET A 38 29.39 -14.51 8.37
CA MET A 38 28.59 -15.00 9.50
C MET A 38 28.75 -16.52 9.72
N LEU A 39 28.83 -17.31 8.64
CA LEU A 39 29.04 -18.75 8.72
C LEU A 39 30.43 -19.11 9.27
N ASP A 40 31.48 -18.39 8.86
CA ASP A 40 32.85 -18.56 9.34
C ASP A 40 32.98 -18.27 10.85
N LEU A 41 32.11 -17.40 11.38
CA LEU A 41 31.98 -17.11 12.82
C LEU A 41 31.16 -18.15 13.59
N GLY A 42 30.56 -19.13 12.91
CA GLY A 42 29.64 -20.09 13.51
C GLY A 42 28.32 -19.46 13.98
N ALA A 43 27.87 -18.39 13.34
CA ALA A 43 26.61 -17.74 13.66
C ALA A 43 25.40 -18.52 13.14
N ASN A 44 24.28 -18.42 13.85
CA ASN A 44 22.98 -18.91 13.39
C ASN A 44 22.29 -17.79 12.61
N ILE A 45 21.65 -18.12 11.49
CA ILE A 45 21.19 -17.11 10.53
C ILE A 45 19.78 -17.47 10.07
N ASN A 46 18.89 -16.49 10.03
CA ASN A 46 17.60 -16.57 9.34
C ASN A 46 17.59 -15.58 8.17
N MET A 47 17.28 -16.05 6.97
CA MET A 47 17.25 -15.24 5.75
C MET A 47 15.90 -14.54 5.61
N TYR A 48 15.92 -13.21 5.65
CA TYR A 48 14.74 -12.37 5.49
C TYR A 48 14.80 -11.65 4.14
N MET A 49 13.99 -11.96 3.14
CA MET A 49 13.12 -13.13 3.01
C MET A 49 13.81 -14.19 2.16
N PHE A 50 13.73 -15.45 2.55
CA PHE A 50 14.11 -16.54 1.64
C PHE A 50 13.12 -16.66 0.47
N TYR A 51 11.84 -16.42 0.76
CA TYR A 51 10.74 -16.29 -0.18
C TYR A 51 9.78 -15.26 0.40
N GLY A 52 9.55 -14.16 -0.31
CA GLY A 52 8.66 -13.10 0.17
C GLY A 52 7.20 -13.28 -0.29
N GLY A 53 6.96 -13.47 -1.59
CA GLY A 53 5.62 -13.76 -2.13
C GLY A 53 4.81 -12.49 -2.45
N THR A 54 3.53 -12.46 -2.04
CA THR A 54 2.58 -11.42 -2.46
C THR A 54 1.69 -10.95 -1.29
N ASN A 55 1.48 -9.64 -1.20
CA ASN A 55 0.49 -9.01 -0.33
C ASN A 55 -0.88 -8.96 -1.03
N PHE A 56 -1.65 -10.05 -0.98
CA PHE A 56 -2.96 -10.11 -1.65
C PHE A 56 -4.02 -9.20 -1.01
N GLY A 57 -4.96 -8.71 -1.83
CA GLY A 57 -6.04 -7.85 -1.34
C GLY A 57 -5.49 -6.56 -0.71
N PHE A 58 -5.91 -6.28 0.52
CA PHE A 58 -5.50 -5.08 1.27
C PHE A 58 -4.57 -5.42 2.45
N THR A 59 -3.67 -6.38 2.27
CA THR A 59 -2.74 -6.80 3.33
C THR A 59 -1.38 -6.11 3.28
N SER A 60 -1.11 -5.30 2.25
CA SER A 60 0.10 -4.48 2.21
C SER A 60 0.13 -3.51 3.38
N GLY A 61 1.32 -3.31 3.93
CA GLY A 61 1.55 -2.27 4.92
C GLY A 61 2.01 -0.96 4.27
N ALA A 62 2.55 -0.09 5.12
CA ALA A 62 3.22 1.12 4.70
C ALA A 62 4.33 1.47 5.69
N ASN A 63 5.25 2.30 5.23
CA ASN A 63 6.26 2.92 6.07
C ASN A 63 5.95 4.41 6.25
N TYR A 64 6.63 5.04 7.19
CA TYR A 64 6.68 6.49 7.30
C TYR A 64 8.13 6.95 7.39
N ASN A 65 8.49 7.92 6.56
CA ASN A 65 9.79 8.54 6.51
C ASN A 65 9.64 10.04 6.73
N GLU A 66 10.36 10.63 7.68
CA GLU A 66 10.25 12.07 8.00
C GLU A 66 10.51 12.99 6.79
N LYS A 67 11.30 12.53 5.80
CA LYS A 67 11.64 13.31 4.61
C LYS A 67 10.67 13.09 3.44
N LYS A 68 10.14 11.86 3.28
CA LYS A 68 9.27 11.48 2.16
C LYS A 68 7.78 11.41 2.51
N GLY A 69 7.44 11.32 3.80
CA GLY A 69 6.08 11.10 4.29
C GLY A 69 5.69 9.62 4.32
N TYR A 70 4.41 9.36 4.03
CA TYR A 70 3.81 8.02 4.00
C TYR A 70 4.26 7.23 2.77
N GLU A 71 4.69 5.98 2.92
CA GLU A 71 5.22 5.16 1.83
C GLU A 71 4.45 3.83 1.76
N PRO A 72 3.40 3.70 0.93
CA PRO A 72 2.62 2.46 0.84
C PRO A 72 3.42 1.37 0.14
N SER A 73 3.53 0.19 0.76
CA SER A 73 4.25 -0.94 0.19
C SER A 73 3.56 -1.49 -1.07
N LEU A 74 4.33 -2.08 -1.97
CA LEU A 74 3.78 -2.75 -3.16
C LEU A 74 2.91 -3.98 -2.81
N THR A 75 2.06 -4.36 -3.75
CA THR A 75 1.38 -5.67 -3.74
C THR A 75 2.39 -6.80 -3.85
N SER A 76 3.40 -6.67 -4.73
CA SER A 76 4.50 -7.62 -4.79
C SER A 76 5.32 -7.56 -3.50
N TYR A 77 5.62 -8.72 -2.94
CA TYR A 77 6.59 -8.89 -1.87
C TYR A 77 7.73 -9.79 -2.33
N ASP A 78 8.11 -9.71 -3.62
CA ASP A 78 9.26 -10.45 -4.19
C ASP A 78 10.53 -10.27 -3.34
N TYR A 79 10.75 -9.02 -2.88
CA TYR A 79 11.81 -8.63 -1.98
C TYR A 79 13.22 -8.86 -2.56
N ASP A 80 13.36 -9.14 -3.87
CA ASP A 80 14.60 -9.63 -4.48
C ASP A 80 15.14 -10.87 -3.73
N SER A 81 14.21 -11.74 -3.34
CA SER A 81 14.48 -12.94 -2.56
C SER A 81 15.21 -14.02 -3.36
N PRO A 82 15.84 -15.00 -2.69
CA PRO A 82 16.33 -16.22 -3.35
C PRO A 82 15.27 -16.93 -4.20
N LEU A 83 14.01 -16.97 -3.75
CA LEU A 83 12.87 -17.36 -4.58
C LEU A 83 12.09 -16.11 -4.97
N ASN A 84 11.82 -15.90 -6.27
CA ASN A 84 11.02 -14.77 -6.74
C ASN A 84 9.56 -14.87 -6.25
N GLU A 85 8.73 -13.86 -6.50
CA GLU A 85 7.31 -13.80 -6.08
C GLU A 85 6.50 -15.05 -6.49
N ALA A 86 6.77 -15.61 -7.67
CA ALA A 86 6.13 -16.81 -8.17
C ALA A 86 6.70 -18.13 -7.59
N GLY A 87 7.69 -18.05 -6.71
CA GLY A 87 8.36 -19.18 -6.07
C GLY A 87 9.46 -19.83 -6.93
N ASP A 88 9.85 -19.21 -8.05
CA ASP A 88 10.90 -19.74 -8.91
C ASP A 88 12.29 -19.44 -8.33
N PRO A 89 13.26 -20.37 -8.42
CA PRO A 89 14.61 -20.14 -7.91
C PRO A 89 15.39 -19.14 -8.77
N THR A 90 16.03 -18.17 -8.13
CA THR A 90 16.89 -17.18 -8.78
C THR A 90 18.36 -17.60 -8.76
N ASP A 91 19.22 -16.87 -9.47
CA ASP A 91 20.68 -17.04 -9.36
C ASP A 91 21.17 -16.89 -7.91
N LYS A 92 20.50 -16.04 -7.12
CA LYS A 92 20.77 -15.84 -5.69
C LYS A 92 20.51 -17.11 -4.88
N TYR A 93 19.43 -17.85 -5.17
CA TYR A 93 19.18 -19.17 -4.57
C TYR A 93 20.32 -20.15 -4.82
N PHE A 94 20.74 -20.29 -6.08
CA PHE A 94 21.80 -21.24 -6.43
C PHE A 94 23.15 -20.86 -5.81
N ALA A 95 23.47 -19.56 -5.77
CA ALA A 95 24.68 -19.07 -5.12
C ALA A 95 24.69 -19.36 -3.61
N ILE A 96 23.57 -19.10 -2.91
CA ILE A 96 23.42 -19.38 -1.47
C ILE A 96 23.56 -20.88 -1.21
N ARG A 97 22.85 -21.71 -1.98
CA ARG A 97 22.92 -23.17 -1.84
C ARG A 97 24.35 -23.69 -2.02
N ASN A 98 25.07 -23.18 -3.02
CA ASN A 98 26.45 -23.58 -3.28
C ASN A 98 27.40 -23.17 -2.14
N LEU A 99 27.20 -21.98 -1.55
CA LEU A 99 27.97 -21.56 -0.38
C LEU A 99 27.72 -22.50 0.81
N LEU A 100 26.45 -22.78 1.12
CA LEU A 100 26.07 -23.65 2.24
C LEU A 100 26.64 -25.06 2.12
N GLY A 101 26.81 -25.58 0.90
CA GLY A 101 27.44 -26.89 0.66
C GLY A 101 28.89 -27.01 1.12
N ASN A 102 29.55 -25.89 1.45
CA ASN A 102 30.89 -25.91 2.06
C ASN A 102 30.86 -26.07 3.59
N TYR A 103 29.70 -25.87 4.22
CA TYR A 103 29.54 -25.89 5.68
C TYR A 103 28.69 -27.06 6.16
N VAL A 104 27.75 -27.53 5.34
CA VAL A 104 26.83 -28.63 5.67
C VAL A 104 26.65 -29.57 4.49
N GLU A 105 26.36 -30.83 4.77
CA GLU A 105 25.92 -31.77 3.74
C GLU A 105 24.55 -31.36 3.22
N LEU A 106 24.46 -31.08 1.92
CA LEU A 106 23.20 -30.68 1.31
C LEU A 106 22.31 -31.91 1.07
N PRO A 107 21.00 -31.80 1.35
CA PRO A 107 20.08 -32.90 1.12
C PRO A 107 19.99 -33.22 -0.38
N GLN A 108 19.91 -34.52 -0.71
CA GLN A 108 19.67 -35.00 -2.08
C GLN A 108 18.18 -34.91 -2.43
N LEU A 109 17.65 -33.70 -2.44
CA LEU A 109 16.27 -33.40 -2.83
C LEU A 109 16.23 -32.79 -4.23
N PRO A 110 15.12 -32.99 -4.98
CA PRO A 110 14.88 -32.24 -6.20
C PRO A 110 14.95 -30.75 -5.92
N LEU A 111 15.68 -30.01 -6.76
CA LEU A 111 15.70 -28.56 -6.69
C LEU A 111 14.34 -28.00 -7.13
N PRO A 112 13.92 -26.86 -6.57
CA PRO A 112 12.79 -26.12 -7.10
C PRO A 112 13.04 -25.84 -8.60
N ARG A 113 11.95 -25.84 -9.36
CA ARG A 113 11.97 -25.57 -10.79
C ARG A 113 11.02 -24.43 -11.06
N GLU A 114 11.34 -23.66 -12.10
CA GLU A 114 10.44 -22.65 -12.60
C GLU A 114 9.09 -23.27 -12.94
N THR A 115 8.04 -22.65 -12.43
CA THR A 115 6.66 -23.03 -12.75
C THR A 115 6.29 -22.54 -14.14
N SER A 116 5.51 -23.32 -14.90
CA SER A 116 5.02 -22.89 -16.21
C SER A 116 4.14 -21.65 -16.09
N LYS A 117 4.44 -20.60 -16.86
CA LYS A 117 3.62 -19.38 -16.95
C LYS A 117 2.82 -19.39 -18.23
N GLY A 118 1.54 -19.01 -18.14
CA GLY A 118 0.65 -18.91 -19.30
C GLY A 118 0.48 -17.46 -19.74
N ASP A 119 0.58 -17.21 -21.05
CA ASP A 119 0.06 -16.00 -21.66
C ASP A 119 -1.37 -16.28 -22.15
N TYR A 120 -2.36 -15.81 -21.41
CA TYR A 120 -3.78 -16.00 -21.71
C TYR A 120 -4.31 -15.01 -22.75
N GLY A 121 -3.48 -14.07 -23.21
CA GLY A 121 -3.87 -13.03 -24.15
C GLY A 121 -4.76 -11.94 -23.54
N LYS A 122 -5.48 -11.23 -24.40
CA LYS A 122 -6.27 -10.06 -24.03
C LYS A 122 -7.69 -10.45 -23.60
N VAL A 123 -8.11 -9.94 -22.45
CA VAL A 123 -9.50 -10.02 -21.98
C VAL A 123 -10.15 -8.64 -22.15
N LEU A 124 -11.25 -8.57 -22.89
CA LEU A 124 -12.02 -7.33 -23.04
C LEU A 124 -13.06 -7.22 -21.92
N LEU A 125 -13.08 -6.08 -21.24
CA LEU A 125 -14.02 -5.79 -20.15
C LEU A 125 -15.08 -4.80 -20.61
N ASN A 126 -16.32 -4.99 -20.17
CA ASN A 126 -17.42 -4.05 -20.36
C ASN A 126 -17.79 -3.46 -18.99
N PRO A 127 -17.96 -2.13 -18.86
CA PRO A 127 -18.49 -1.51 -17.65
C PRO A 127 -19.83 -2.15 -17.25
N GLN A 128 -20.08 -2.33 -15.95
CA GLN A 128 -21.31 -2.92 -15.43
C GLN A 128 -22.08 -1.93 -14.56
N ASP A 129 -21.49 -1.53 -13.43
CA ASP A 129 -22.06 -0.57 -12.50
C ASP A 129 -21.03 0.54 -12.20
N SER A 130 -21.51 1.71 -11.80
CA SER A 130 -20.67 2.76 -11.20
C SER A 130 -20.65 2.64 -9.66
N ILE A 131 -19.65 3.22 -9.00
CA ILE A 131 -19.63 3.29 -7.53
C ILE A 131 -20.84 4.05 -6.97
N PHE A 132 -21.41 4.97 -7.75
CA PHE A 132 -22.58 5.77 -7.34
C PHE A 132 -23.87 4.95 -7.42
N GLU A 133 -24.01 4.07 -8.40
CA GLU A 133 -25.14 3.14 -8.48
C GLU A 133 -25.12 2.13 -7.32
N LEU A 134 -23.93 1.76 -6.85
CA LEU A 134 -23.76 0.88 -5.69
C LEU A 134 -24.20 1.51 -4.37
N THR A 135 -24.28 2.84 -4.26
CA THR A 135 -24.72 3.52 -3.02
C THR A 135 -26.13 3.09 -2.58
N SER A 136 -26.98 2.70 -3.53
CA SER A 136 -28.33 2.15 -3.27
C SER A 136 -28.33 0.72 -2.71
N LYS A 137 -27.19 0.02 -2.80
CA LYS A 137 -27.02 -1.40 -2.46
C LYS A 137 -26.15 -1.62 -1.21
N ILE A 138 -25.49 -0.58 -0.70
CA ILE A 138 -24.54 -0.66 0.42
C ILE A 138 -25.02 0.16 1.63
N SER A 139 -24.40 -0.08 2.78
CA SER A 139 -24.77 0.60 4.01
C SER A 139 -24.24 2.04 4.05
N SER A 140 -25.01 2.94 4.64
CA SER A 140 -24.59 4.33 4.85
C SER A 140 -24.77 4.78 6.29
N VAL A 141 -23.97 5.76 6.68
CA VAL A 141 -24.01 6.41 7.98
C VAL A 141 -24.06 7.92 7.76
N TYR A 142 -25.03 8.58 8.38
CA TYR A 142 -25.05 10.03 8.45
C TYR A 142 -24.16 10.51 9.60
N SER A 143 -23.40 11.58 9.38
CA SER A 143 -22.61 12.26 10.40
C SER A 143 -22.43 13.73 10.04
N GLU A 144 -22.45 14.61 11.05
CA GLU A 144 -22.19 16.04 10.88
C GLU A 144 -20.80 16.31 10.28
N HIS A 145 -19.83 15.45 10.60
CA HIS A 145 -18.44 15.55 10.15
C HIS A 145 -17.96 14.21 9.58
N PRO A 146 -16.94 14.21 8.70
CA PRO A 146 -16.36 12.97 8.19
C PRO A 146 -15.89 12.06 9.33
N MET A 147 -16.07 10.75 9.14
CA MET A 147 -15.66 9.72 10.09
C MET A 147 -14.45 8.94 9.56
N SER A 148 -13.58 8.49 10.46
CA SER A 148 -12.53 7.54 10.08
C SER A 148 -13.11 6.17 9.69
N PHE A 149 -12.35 5.40 8.93
CA PHE A 149 -12.63 4.01 8.61
C PHE A 149 -12.89 3.18 9.87
N GLU A 150 -12.08 3.36 10.91
CA GLU A 150 -12.21 2.66 12.19
C GLU A 150 -13.51 3.00 12.91
N SER A 151 -13.92 4.28 12.89
CA SER A 151 -15.20 4.70 13.47
C SER A 151 -16.40 4.11 12.72
N LEU A 152 -16.23 3.81 11.44
CA LEU A 152 -17.20 3.12 10.59
C LEU A 152 -17.13 1.59 10.73
N SER A 153 -16.18 1.05 11.51
CA SER A 153 -15.87 -0.39 11.56
C SER A 153 -15.49 -0.99 10.20
N GLN A 154 -14.87 -0.20 9.32
CA GLN A 154 -14.30 -0.63 8.05
C GLN A 154 -12.78 -0.78 8.21
N SER A 155 -12.24 -2.01 8.08
CA SER A 155 -10.81 -2.23 8.27
C SER A 155 -9.97 -1.82 7.05
N THR A 156 -10.44 -2.09 5.84
CA THR A 156 -9.65 -2.02 4.61
C THR A 156 -10.51 -1.61 3.42
N GLY A 157 -9.90 -1.37 2.26
CA GLY A 157 -10.61 -1.03 1.04
C GLY A 157 -10.96 0.45 0.96
N PHE A 158 -12.23 0.75 0.71
CA PHE A 158 -12.67 2.08 0.33
C PHE A 158 -13.86 2.56 1.17
N VAL A 159 -14.03 3.88 1.25
CA VAL A 159 -15.20 4.56 1.82
C VAL A 159 -15.56 5.75 0.94
N LEU A 160 -16.85 5.92 0.64
CA LEU A 160 -17.36 7.07 -0.10
C LEU A 160 -17.97 8.08 0.87
N TYR A 161 -17.52 9.33 0.81
CA TYR A 161 -18.03 10.44 1.61
C TYR A 161 -18.79 11.41 0.71
N ASP A 162 -20.11 11.48 0.88
CA ASP A 162 -20.98 12.39 0.14
C ASP A 162 -21.42 13.56 1.03
N THR A 163 -21.46 14.76 0.47
CA THR A 163 -22.14 15.93 1.04
C THR A 163 -22.72 16.79 -0.09
N ILE A 164 -23.57 17.75 0.26
CA ILE A 164 -24.09 18.75 -0.67
C ILE A 164 -23.36 20.06 -0.42
N ILE A 165 -22.78 20.63 -1.47
CA ILE A 165 -22.15 21.94 -1.41
C ILE A 165 -23.25 22.98 -1.10
N PRO A 166 -23.06 23.89 -0.11
CA PRO A 166 -24.01 24.97 0.16
C PRO A 166 -24.27 25.83 -1.08
N ASP A 167 -25.27 26.72 -1.02
CA ASP A 167 -25.67 27.60 -2.13
C ASP A 167 -24.57 28.62 -2.51
N ILE A 168 -23.50 28.13 -3.14
CA ILE A 168 -22.26 28.82 -3.48
C ILE A 168 -21.90 28.43 -4.91
N ALA A 169 -21.63 29.43 -5.74
CA ALA A 169 -21.05 29.27 -7.07
C ALA A 169 -19.66 29.88 -7.09
N CYS A 170 -18.67 29.19 -7.66
CA CYS A 170 -17.29 29.64 -7.62
C CYS A 170 -16.40 28.90 -8.62
N GLU A 171 -15.64 29.63 -9.42
CA GLU A 171 -14.80 29.05 -10.49
C GLU A 171 -13.46 28.48 -10.01
N SER A 172 -12.98 28.90 -8.83
CA SER A 172 -11.68 28.50 -8.27
C SER A 172 -11.76 28.38 -6.75
N CYS A 173 -12.61 27.47 -6.27
CA CYS A 173 -12.80 27.21 -4.86
C CYS A 173 -11.85 26.12 -4.38
N LEU A 174 -11.02 26.46 -3.39
CA LEU A 174 -10.09 25.52 -2.80
C LEU A 174 -10.86 24.52 -1.93
N LEU A 175 -10.96 23.27 -2.38
CA LEU A 175 -11.30 22.14 -1.54
C LEU A 175 -10.04 21.74 -0.76
N ASP A 176 -10.12 21.70 0.56
CA ASP A 176 -9.02 21.30 1.44
C ASP A 176 -9.44 20.15 2.35
N VAL A 177 -8.63 19.09 2.38
CA VAL A 177 -8.82 17.87 3.18
C VAL A 177 -7.53 17.58 4.00
N PRO A 178 -7.19 18.40 5.01
CA PRO A 178 -5.86 18.41 5.62
C PRO A 178 -5.34 17.06 6.15
N LYS A 179 -6.21 16.20 6.66
CA LYS A 179 -5.84 14.86 7.16
C LYS A 179 -6.52 13.76 6.35
N LEU A 180 -6.30 13.77 5.03
CA LEU A 180 -6.69 12.69 4.14
C LEU A 180 -5.74 11.50 4.25
N HIS A 181 -6.28 10.33 4.60
CA HIS A 181 -5.54 9.07 4.77
C HIS A 181 -6.18 7.96 3.89
N ASP A 182 -5.68 7.63 2.69
CA ASP A 182 -4.42 8.12 2.10
C ASP A 182 -4.58 8.71 0.70
N PHE A 183 -5.53 8.17 -0.08
CA PHE A 183 -5.75 8.60 -1.45
C PHE A 183 -7.24 8.82 -1.69
N ALA A 184 -7.61 9.84 -2.47
CA ALA A 184 -9.00 10.10 -2.80
C ALA A 184 -9.23 10.52 -4.24
N TYR A 185 -10.32 10.01 -4.80
CA TYR A 185 -10.95 10.54 -6.00
C TYR A 185 -12.06 11.51 -5.59
N VAL A 186 -12.07 12.71 -6.17
CA VAL A 186 -13.05 13.75 -5.87
C VAL A 186 -13.97 13.94 -7.06
N PHE A 187 -15.27 13.92 -6.81
CA PHE A 187 -16.30 14.06 -7.84
C PHE A 187 -17.28 15.18 -7.51
N LEU A 188 -17.73 15.86 -8.56
CA LEU A 188 -18.89 16.76 -8.53
C LEU A 188 -19.96 16.18 -9.45
N ASP A 189 -21.15 15.92 -8.91
CA ASP A 189 -22.25 15.27 -9.65
C ASP A 189 -21.76 14.05 -10.46
N GLU A 190 -21.00 13.18 -9.80
CA GLU A 190 -20.43 11.93 -10.35
C GLU A 190 -19.34 12.12 -11.42
N GLN A 191 -18.93 13.35 -11.73
CA GLN A 191 -17.82 13.64 -12.63
C GLN A 191 -16.51 13.77 -11.85
N LEU A 192 -15.46 13.03 -12.26
CA LEU A 192 -14.14 13.12 -11.63
C LEU A 192 -13.51 14.48 -11.90
N VAL A 193 -13.25 15.25 -10.84
CA VAL A 193 -12.69 16.61 -10.94
C VAL A 193 -11.30 16.74 -10.32
N ALA A 194 -10.94 15.87 -9.36
CA ALA A 194 -9.61 15.89 -8.76
C ALA A 194 -9.21 14.53 -8.18
N GLN A 195 -7.91 14.41 -7.92
CA GLN A 195 -7.32 13.33 -7.14
C GLN A 195 -6.45 13.95 -6.04
N LEU A 196 -6.60 13.46 -4.81
CA LEU A 196 -5.89 13.96 -3.64
C LEU A 196 -5.03 12.84 -3.06
N TYR A 197 -3.82 13.17 -2.65
CA TYR A 197 -2.82 12.23 -2.15
C TYR A 197 -2.24 12.75 -0.84
N ARG A 198 -2.23 11.92 0.20
CA ARG A 198 -1.63 12.21 1.52
C ARG A 198 -0.20 12.76 1.42
N ILE A 199 0.58 12.26 0.47
CA ILE A 199 2.00 12.58 0.29
C ILE A 199 2.30 13.78 -0.61
N ALA A 200 1.36 14.17 -1.47
CA ALA A 200 1.62 15.19 -2.48
C ALA A 200 0.74 16.42 -2.27
N GLN A 201 -0.57 16.23 -2.33
CA GLN A 201 -1.52 17.33 -2.25
C GLN A 201 -2.87 16.83 -1.76
N THR A 202 -3.30 17.35 -0.62
CA THR A 202 -4.60 17.04 -0.01
C THR A 202 -5.64 18.14 -0.25
N ASN A 203 -5.40 18.99 -1.23
CA ASN A 203 -6.31 20.04 -1.66
C ASN A 203 -6.34 20.16 -3.19
N SER A 204 -7.40 20.76 -3.72
CA SER A 204 -7.51 21.06 -5.14
C SER A 204 -8.40 22.28 -5.36
N SER A 205 -8.15 23.04 -6.44
CA SER A 205 -9.06 24.10 -6.86
C SER A 205 -10.14 23.52 -7.75
N LEU A 206 -11.40 23.78 -7.41
CA LEU A 206 -12.57 23.26 -8.09
C LEU A 206 -13.44 24.40 -8.63
N THR A 207 -14.09 24.15 -9.77
CA THR A 207 -15.24 24.94 -10.23
C THR A 207 -16.49 24.28 -9.69
N VAL A 208 -17.27 25.00 -8.88
CA VAL A 208 -18.46 24.50 -8.19
C VAL A 208 -19.68 25.34 -8.52
N GLU A 209 -20.81 24.67 -8.68
CA GLU A 209 -22.14 25.26 -8.81
C GLU A 209 -22.93 25.04 -7.50
N PRO A 210 -23.98 25.84 -7.26
CA PRO A 210 -24.76 25.73 -6.04
C PRO A 210 -25.49 24.39 -5.92
N ASN A 211 -25.51 23.83 -4.70
CA ASN A 211 -26.22 22.57 -4.36
C ASN A 211 -25.71 21.33 -5.12
N GLN A 212 -24.50 21.37 -5.67
CA GLN A 212 -23.88 20.19 -6.27
C GLN A 212 -23.54 19.13 -5.22
N LYS A 213 -23.61 17.87 -5.64
CA LYS A 213 -23.15 16.76 -4.83
C LYS A 213 -21.63 16.67 -4.91
N LEU A 214 -20.96 16.82 -3.77
CA LEU A 214 -19.54 16.51 -3.62
C LEU A 214 -19.39 15.08 -3.10
N SER A 215 -18.64 14.26 -3.82
CA SER A 215 -18.26 12.91 -3.39
C SER A 215 -16.75 12.79 -3.28
N ILE A 216 -16.26 12.29 -2.15
CA ILE A 216 -14.84 11.99 -1.92
C ILE A 216 -14.72 10.48 -1.69
N PHE A 217 -14.20 9.76 -2.68
CA PHE A 217 -14.00 8.31 -2.62
C PHE A 217 -12.58 8.00 -2.15
N VAL A 218 -12.45 7.56 -0.91
CA VAL A 218 -11.17 7.41 -0.21
C VAL A 218 -10.72 5.96 -0.19
N GLU A 219 -9.44 5.74 -0.49
CA GLU A 219 -8.74 4.46 -0.40
C GLU A 219 -7.82 4.42 0.82
N ASN A 220 -7.89 3.32 1.57
CA ASN A 220 -6.87 2.95 2.55
C ASN A 220 -5.77 2.16 1.84
N MET A 221 -4.60 2.79 1.64
CA MET A 221 -3.49 2.19 0.88
C MET A 221 -2.58 1.26 1.72
N GLY A 222 -2.97 0.97 2.97
CA GLY A 222 -2.21 0.15 3.91
C GLY A 222 -1.81 0.94 5.15
N ARG A 223 -1.96 0.35 6.33
CA ARG A 223 -1.56 1.02 7.60
C ARG A 223 -0.05 0.96 7.78
N ILE A 224 0.51 2.01 8.39
CA ILE A 224 1.92 2.05 8.78
C ILE A 224 2.24 0.86 9.70
N ASN A 225 3.23 0.05 9.31
CA ASN A 225 3.67 -1.13 10.06
C ASN A 225 5.06 -0.95 10.69
N GLN A 226 5.75 0.14 10.39
CA GLN A 226 7.04 0.53 10.97
C GLN A 226 7.05 2.02 11.30
N GLY A 227 7.34 2.37 12.56
CA GLY A 227 7.33 3.76 13.05
C GLY A 227 6.08 4.10 13.85
N GLU A 228 5.41 5.22 13.55
CA GLU A 228 4.17 5.64 14.20
C GLU A 228 2.98 4.82 13.66
N ILE A 229 2.70 3.70 14.33
CA ILE A 229 1.71 2.71 13.89
C ILE A 229 0.24 3.11 14.16
N HIS A 230 -0.01 4.24 14.82
CA HIS A 230 -1.37 4.74 15.08
C HIS A 230 -1.95 5.47 13.86
N ASP A 231 -2.15 4.72 12.79
CA ASP A 231 -2.49 5.23 11.46
C ASP A 231 -3.96 4.97 11.11
N PHE A 232 -4.85 5.81 11.67
CA PHE A 232 -6.27 5.83 11.29
C PHE A 232 -6.43 6.18 9.81
N LYS A 233 -7.54 5.74 9.21
CA LYS A 233 -7.78 5.88 7.76
C LYS A 233 -9.07 6.63 7.45
N GLY A 234 -9.19 7.15 6.24
CA GLY A 234 -10.30 7.99 5.79
C GLY A 234 -9.99 9.48 5.89
N ILE A 235 -11.02 10.26 6.20
CA ILE A 235 -10.89 11.70 6.41
C ILE A 235 -10.86 11.96 7.92
N LEU A 236 -9.72 12.41 8.44
CA LEU A 236 -9.47 12.60 9.88
C LEU A 236 -9.51 14.06 10.33
N SER A 237 -10.01 14.94 9.46
CA SER A 237 -10.16 16.38 9.70
C SER A 237 -11.50 16.87 9.18
N GLN A 238 -11.83 18.12 9.50
CA GLN A 238 -12.84 18.83 8.73
C GLN A 238 -12.40 18.95 7.28
N VAL A 239 -13.39 18.95 6.37
CA VAL A 239 -13.22 19.26 4.96
C VAL A 239 -13.73 20.68 4.77
N THR A 240 -12.98 21.51 4.04
CA THR A 240 -13.42 22.87 3.76
C THR A 240 -13.47 23.14 2.27
N LEU A 241 -14.42 23.96 1.85
CA LEU A 241 -14.48 24.54 0.52
C LEU A 241 -14.43 26.05 0.65
N HIS A 242 -13.35 26.66 0.13
CA HIS A 242 -13.11 28.09 0.24
C HIS A 242 -13.15 28.60 1.70
N GLY A 243 -12.60 27.81 2.63
CA GLY A 243 -12.55 28.12 4.06
C GLY A 243 -13.87 27.87 4.81
N GLN A 244 -14.95 27.49 4.13
CA GLN A 244 -16.19 27.08 4.79
C GLN A 244 -16.16 25.58 5.07
N VAL A 245 -16.46 25.19 6.31
CA VAL A 245 -16.54 23.77 6.71
C VAL A 245 -17.76 23.14 6.06
N LEU A 246 -17.55 22.00 5.39
CA LEU A 246 -18.62 21.17 4.86
C LEU A 246 -19.11 20.18 5.93
N THR A 247 -20.42 20.09 6.10
CA THR A 247 -21.11 19.26 7.10
C THR A 247 -22.06 18.26 6.42
N ASP A 248 -22.92 17.59 7.19
CA ASP A 248 -24.01 16.74 6.67
C ASP A 248 -23.54 15.62 5.73
N TRP A 249 -22.61 14.81 6.22
CA TRP A 249 -21.97 13.75 5.46
C TRP A 249 -22.81 12.47 5.45
N MET A 250 -23.09 11.96 4.26
CA MET A 250 -23.56 10.60 4.04
C MET A 250 -22.37 9.72 3.65
N ILE A 251 -22.04 8.75 4.49
CA ILE A 251 -20.79 7.98 4.37
C ILE A 251 -21.11 6.51 4.08
N TYR A 252 -20.61 5.98 2.97
CA TYR A 252 -20.92 4.62 2.51
C TYR A 252 -19.73 3.67 2.69
N LYS A 253 -20.02 2.45 3.16
CA LYS A 253 -19.05 1.40 3.47
C LYS A 253 -19.53 0.01 3.04
#